data_AF-A0A9E1EKU3-F1
#
_entry.id   AF-A0A9E1EKU3-F1
#
_cell.length_a   1.000
_cell.length_b   1.000
_cell.length_c   1.000
_cell.angle_alpha   90.00
_cell.angle_beta   90.00
_cell.angle_gamma   90.00
#
_symmetry.space_group_name_H-M   'P 1'
#
loop_
_entity.id
_entity.type
_entity.pdbx_description
1 polymer ?
#
loop_
_entity_poly.entity_id
_entity_poly.type
_entity_poly.pdbx_seq_one_letter_code
_entity_poly.pdbx_strand_id
1 'polypeptide(L)' 'MQESFLCLSDLLDQDLSSYEYFHALPVEIQKKIEESDVNTFADMQQMAEKIKSEQAQK' A
#
# COMPACT_ATOMS: atom_id res chain seq x y z
N MET A 1 0.90 15.08 -14.20
CA MET A 1 0.99 13.68 -14.66
C MET A 1 0.42 12.86 -13.53
N GLN A 2 -0.66 12.09 -13.77
CA GLN A 2 -1.06 11.06 -12.80
C GLN A 2 -0.17 9.86 -13.13
N GLU A 3 0.85 9.62 -12.31
CA GLU A 3 1.73 8.47 -12.42
C GLU A 3 0.96 7.25 -11.87
N SER A 4 0.31 6.53 -12.78
CA SER A 4 -0.22 5.19 -12.49
C SER A 4 0.91 4.21 -12.73
N PHE A 5 1.39 3.57 -11.66
CA PHE A 5 2.47 2.59 -11.74
C PHE A 5 1.94 1.25 -12.27
N LEU A 6 2.80 0.42 -12.85
CA LEU A 6 2.39 -0.87 -13.42
C LEU A 6 1.97 -1.88 -12.35
N CYS A 7 2.58 -1.80 -11.16
CA CYS A 7 2.35 -2.67 -10.03
C CYS A 7 2.91 -2.06 -8.74
N LEU A 8 2.58 -2.64 -7.60
CA LEU A 8 3.08 -2.21 -6.29
C LEU A 8 4.61 -2.11 -6.27
N SER A 9 5.32 -3.10 -6.82
CA SER A 9 6.79 -3.08 -6.84
C SER A 9 7.36 -1.90 -7.61
N ASP A 10 6.72 -1.48 -8.71
CA ASP A 10 7.11 -0.32 -9.51
C ASP A 10 6.85 0.99 -8.74
N LEU A 11 5.71 1.07 -8.03
CA LEU A 11 5.42 2.19 -7.12
C LEU A 11 6.46 2.30 -5.99
N LEU A 12 6.85 1.17 -5.37
CA LEU A 12 7.82 1.16 -4.27
C LEU A 12 9.26 1.45 -4.75
N ASP A 13 9.61 1.12 -5.99
CA ASP A 13 10.93 1.40 -6.56
C ASP A 13 11.07 2.87 -6.97
N GLN A 14 10.01 3.45 -7.55
CA GLN A 14 10.02 4.81 -8.07
C GLN A 14 9.67 5.88 -7.01
N ASP A 15 8.81 5.56 -6.03
CA ASP A 15 8.39 6.49 -4.99
C ASP A 15 8.88 6.07 -3.60
N LEU A 16 9.85 6.83 -3.09
CA LEU A 16 10.44 6.59 -1.76
C LEU A 16 9.40 6.74 -0.65
N SER A 17 8.47 7.69 -0.79
CA SER A 17 7.41 7.91 0.22
C SER A 17 6.51 6.67 0.35
N SER A 18 6.19 6.05 -0.77
CA SER A 18 5.44 4.79 -0.84
C SER A 18 6.23 3.65 -0.22
N TYR A 19 7.51 3.52 -0.54
CA TYR A 19 8.40 2.54 0.06
C TYR A 19 8.43 2.62 1.58
N GLU A 20 8.71 3.81 2.13
CA GLU A 20 8.80 4.04 3.57
C GLU A 20 7.45 3.78 4.25
N TYR A 21 6.34 4.24 3.66
CA TYR A 21 5.01 4.00 4.20
C TYR A 21 4.68 2.51 4.23
N PHE A 22 4.89 1.79 3.13
CA PHE A 22 4.61 0.37 3.02
C PHE A 22 5.39 -0.43 4.07
N HIS A 23 6.70 -0.17 4.19
CA HIS A 23 7.56 -0.87 5.15
C HIS A 23 7.30 -0.46 6.61
N ALA A 24 6.70 0.71 6.86
CA ALA A 24 6.26 1.11 8.20
C ALA A 24 4.96 0.42 8.65
N LEU A 25 4.20 -0.20 7.73
CA LEU A 25 2.97 -0.92 8.07
C LEU A 25 3.26 -2.29 8.71
N PRO A 26 2.34 -2.84 9.52
CA PRO A 26 2.44 -4.22 9.99
C PRO A 26 2.46 -5.22 8.83
N VAL A 27 3.17 -6.34 9.02
CA VAL A 27 3.34 -7.40 8.00
C VAL A 27 2.00 -7.94 7.48
N GLU A 28 0.98 -8.03 8.32
CA GLU A 28 -0.36 -8.46 7.88
C GLU A 28 -0.99 -7.50 6.87
N ILE A 29 -0.74 -6.20 7.04
CA ILE A 29 -1.25 -5.15 6.14
C ILE A 29 -0.43 -5.13 4.86
N GLN A 30 0.90 -5.26 4.97
CA GLN A 30 1.79 -5.38 3.80
C GLN A 30 1.34 -6.53 2.89
N LYS A 31 1.13 -7.73 3.44
CA LYS A 31 0.64 -8.88 2.67
C LYS A 31 -0.68 -8.61 1.97
N LYS A 32 -1.63 -7.98 2.66
CA LYS A 32 -2.93 -7.63 2.07
C LYS A 32 -2.81 -6.62 0.94
N ILE A 33 -1.90 -5.66 1.07
CA ILE A 33 -1.60 -4.69 0.02
C ILE A 33 -0.89 -5.37 -1.16
N GLU A 34 0.02 -6.33 -0.92
CA GLU A 34 0.66 -7.14 -1.98
C GLU A 34 -0.34 -8.04 -2.72
N GLU A 35 -1.33 -8.59 -2.01
CA GLU A 35 -2.44 -9.34 -2.60
C GLU A 35 -3.43 -8.44 -3.37
N SER A 36 -3.29 -7.12 -3.27
CA SER A 36 -4.18 -6.14 -3.90
C SER A 36 -3.47 -5.42 -5.05
N ASP A 37 -4.22 -5.06 -6.10
CA ASP A 37 -3.70 -4.33 -7.26
C ASP A 37 -3.49 -2.82 -6.97
N VAL A 38 -2.66 -2.52 -5.99
CA VAL A 38 -2.29 -1.15 -5.62
C VAL A 38 -1.24 -0.64 -6.59
N ASN A 39 -1.59 0.47 -7.26
CA ASN A 39 -0.76 1.11 -8.28
C ASN A 39 -0.53 2.61 -8.02
N THR A 40 -1.03 3.14 -6.91
CA THR A 40 -0.78 4.52 -6.47
C THR A 40 -0.60 4.60 -4.96
N PHE A 41 0.07 5.66 -4.49
CA PHE A 41 0.20 5.93 -3.05
C PHE A 41 -1.17 6.07 -2.36
N ALA A 42 -2.13 6.74 -3.02
CA ALA A 42 -3.48 6.92 -2.49
C ALA A 42 -4.22 5.58 -2.30
N ASP A 43 -4.14 4.68 -3.29
CA ASP A 43 -4.70 3.32 -3.17
C ASP A 43 -4.06 2.57 -2.00
N MET A 44 -2.73 2.67 -1.84
CA MET A 44 -2.03 2.01 -0.75
C MET A 44 -2.50 2.50 0.62
N GLN A 45 -2.63 3.82 0.78
CA GLN A 45 -3.12 4.42 2.02
C GLN A 45 -4.56 3.98 2.32
N GLN A 46 -5.44 4.06 1.31
CA GLN A 46 -6.84 3.69 1.45
C GLN A 46 -7.00 2.20 1.79
N MET A 47 -6.19 1.33 1.16
CA MET A 47 -6.14 -0.09 1.46
C MET A 47 -5.64 -0.34 2.89
N ALA A 48 -4.53 0.31 3.27
CA ALA A 48 -3.98 0.19 4.62
C ALA A 48 -4.99 0.62 5.69
N GLU A 49 -5.70 1.73 5.51
CA GLU A 49 -6.74 2.20 6.43
C GLU A 49 -7.92 1.25 6.51
N LYS A 50 -8.37 0.72 5.36
CA LYS A 50 -9.43 -0.29 5.31
C LYS A 50 -9.05 -1.54 6.11
N ILE A 51 -7.83 -2.06 5.91
CA ILE A 51 -7.33 -3.24 6.63
C ILE A 51 -7.16 -2.94 8.13
N LYS A 52 -6.60 -1.78 8.50
CA LYS A 52 -6.49 -1.35 9.91
C LYS A 52 -7.86 -1.32 10.59
N SER A 53 -8.87 -0.80 9.90
CA SER A 53 -10.24 -0.70 10.40
C SER A 53 -10.89 -2.08 10.55
N GLU A 54 -10.60 -3.02 9.63
CA GLU A 54 -11.06 -4.41 9.68
C GLU A 54 -10.38 -5.21 10.80
N GLN A 55 -9.09 -4.95 11.08
CA GLN A 55 -8.31 -5.60 12.16
C GLN A 55 -8.70 -5.08 13.56
N ALA A 56 -9.03 -3.80 13.69
CA ALA A 56 -9.36 -3.18 14.98
C ALA A 56 -10.74 -3.58 15.55
N GLN A 57 -11.58 -4.25 14.76
CA GLN A 57 -12.92 -4.70 15.17
C GLN A 57 -12.98 -6.18 15.58
N LYS A 58 -11.83 -6.87 15.63
CA LYS A 58 -11.72 -8.26 16.07
C LYS A 58 -11.23 -8.36 17.51
#